data_AF-A0AAD6QQE5-F1
#
_entry.id   AF-A0AAD6QQE5-F1
#
_cell.length_a   1.000
_cell.length_b   1.000
_cell.length_c   1.000
_cell.angle_alpha   90.00
_cell.angle_beta   90.00
_cell.angle_gamma   90.00
#
_symmetry.space_group_name_H-M   'P 1'
#
loop_
_entity.id
_entity.type
_entity.pdbx_description
1 polymer ?
#
loop_
_entity_poly.entity_id
_entity_poly.type
_entity_poly.pdbx_seq_one_letter_code
_entity_poly.pdbx_strand_id
1 'polypeptide(L)'
;MAIPLLHLSSPFLLSSPTQKRFIYHHHHNYKNKLPKIPSSSFRNGSSNTPRETECPVPYDQQPINEYQNLSTSFPFSWASGDIVEYCSRLFVTGASFALLIALPVAWFGTVGPKTEPLKPVLAALSSGIVVVSLAVVRMYLGWAYVGNRLLSATVEYEETGWYDGQIWVKTAEVLARDRLLGSFSVKPVLSRLKYTLVTLAASLFVCVVLFINIEGGQKGSYTPFEEAGGRAIPGVYNDDSARSFEPDAFCGEPAPPES
;
A
#
# COMPACT_ATOMS: atom_id res chain seq x y z
N MET A 1 20.52 -59.21 -39.01
CA MET A 1 19.14 -58.75 -38.81
C MET A 1 18.84 -58.84 -37.32
N ALA A 2 18.19 -57.83 -36.74
CA ALA A 2 17.85 -57.62 -35.33
C ALA A 2 18.91 -56.94 -34.42
N ILE A 3 18.66 -55.65 -34.20
CA ILE A 3 19.22 -54.77 -33.16
C ILE A 3 18.33 -54.94 -31.91
N PRO A 4 18.86 -55.15 -30.69
CA PRO A 4 18.04 -55.11 -29.49
C PRO A 4 17.96 -53.66 -28.94
N LEU A 5 16.74 -53.15 -28.88
CA LEU A 5 16.35 -51.89 -28.24
C LEU A 5 16.47 -52.01 -26.70
N LEU A 6 17.23 -51.13 -26.09
CA LEU A 6 17.26 -50.93 -24.64
C LEU A 6 15.98 -50.20 -24.21
N HIS A 7 15.12 -50.90 -23.48
CA HIS A 7 13.93 -50.34 -22.83
C HIS A 7 14.34 -49.69 -21.50
N LEU A 8 14.41 -48.36 -21.48
CA LEU A 8 14.66 -47.56 -20.28
C LEU A 8 13.37 -47.52 -19.44
N SER A 9 13.34 -48.24 -18.33
CA SER A 9 12.27 -48.18 -17.32
C SER A 9 12.74 -47.29 -16.17
N SER A 10 12.03 -46.17 -15.95
CA SER A 10 12.20 -45.30 -14.78
C SER A 10 10.84 -45.16 -14.11
N PRO A 11 10.68 -45.48 -12.81
CA PRO A 11 9.41 -45.30 -12.12
C PRO A 11 9.19 -43.82 -11.77
N PHE A 12 8.03 -43.31 -12.13
CA PHE A 12 7.48 -42.05 -11.66
C PHE A 12 7.27 -42.11 -10.14
N LEU A 13 8.06 -41.35 -9.39
CA LEU A 13 7.76 -41.00 -8.00
C LEU A 13 7.10 -39.62 -8.00
N LEU A 14 5.82 -39.61 -7.66
CA LEU A 14 5.00 -38.42 -7.44
C LEU A 14 5.41 -37.80 -6.09
N SER A 15 6.12 -36.67 -6.12
CA SER A 15 6.43 -35.88 -4.92
C SER A 15 5.49 -34.68 -4.81
N SER A 16 4.81 -34.58 -3.66
CA SER A 16 3.95 -33.46 -3.27
C SER A 16 4.69 -32.11 -3.33
N PRO A 17 4.03 -31.00 -3.73
CA PRO A 17 4.66 -29.70 -3.69
C PRO A 17 4.76 -29.23 -2.24
N THR A 18 5.98 -29.29 -1.71
CA THR A 18 6.37 -28.60 -0.49
C THR A 18 6.32 -27.10 -0.76
N GLN A 19 5.38 -26.42 -0.11
CA GLN A 19 5.25 -24.97 -0.10
C GLN A 19 6.52 -24.37 0.52
N LYS A 20 7.49 -24.01 -0.32
CA LYS A 20 8.69 -23.27 0.09
C LYS A 20 8.26 -21.88 0.53
N ARG A 21 8.08 -21.74 1.85
CA ARG A 21 8.01 -20.47 2.56
C ARG A 21 9.30 -19.70 2.25
N PHE A 22 9.22 -18.69 1.38
CA PHE A 22 10.34 -17.79 1.12
C PHE A 22 10.63 -17.00 2.39
N ILE A 23 11.56 -17.51 3.20
CA ILE A 23 12.19 -16.76 4.29
C ILE A 23 13.25 -15.89 3.64
N TYR A 24 12.93 -14.61 3.40
CA TYR A 24 13.94 -13.60 3.12
C TYR A 24 14.68 -13.28 4.42
N HIS A 25 15.85 -13.91 4.62
CA HIS A 25 16.84 -13.42 5.58
C HIS A 25 17.50 -12.16 5.01
N HIS A 26 16.88 -11.00 5.26
CA HIS A 26 17.56 -9.74 5.01
C HIS A 26 18.42 -9.39 6.24
N HIS A 27 19.72 -9.66 6.15
CA HIS A 27 20.71 -9.08 7.06
C HIS A 27 20.82 -7.58 6.77
N HIS A 28 20.05 -6.75 7.48
CA HIS A 28 20.31 -5.32 7.58
C HIS A 28 21.12 -5.04 8.84
N ASN A 29 22.38 -4.69 8.63
CA ASN A 29 23.32 -4.29 9.67
C ASN A 29 22.99 -2.87 10.15
N TYR A 30 21.99 -2.73 11.03
CA TYR A 30 21.73 -1.48 11.74
C TYR A 30 22.65 -1.39 12.96
N LYS A 31 23.78 -0.69 12.81
CA LYS A 31 24.49 -0.12 13.96
C LYS A 31 23.80 1.18 14.39
N ASN A 32 22.60 1.06 14.94
CA ASN A 32 22.07 2.11 15.80
C ASN A 32 22.75 1.94 17.16
N LYS A 33 23.64 2.87 17.53
CA LYS A 33 24.13 3.00 18.91
C LYS A 33 22.97 3.47 19.79
N LEU A 34 22.06 2.55 20.15
CA LEU A 34 21.36 2.64 21.43
C LEU A 34 22.32 2.12 22.52
N PRO A 35 22.26 2.66 23.76
CA PRO A 35 22.96 2.04 24.87
C PRO A 35 22.45 0.60 25.01
N LYS A 36 23.37 -0.36 24.85
CA LYS A 36 23.12 -1.78 25.12
C LYS A 36 22.61 -1.91 26.55
N ILE A 37 21.34 -2.23 26.70
CA ILE A 37 20.87 -2.88 27.93
C ILE A 37 21.56 -4.26 27.91
N PRO A 38 22.34 -4.62 28.95
CA PRO A 38 23.03 -5.89 28.95
C PRO A 38 22.00 -7.01 29.00
N SER A 39 21.93 -7.81 27.94
CA SER A 39 21.26 -9.11 27.95
C SER A 39 22.07 -10.04 28.85
N SER A 40 21.73 -10.11 30.13
CA SER A 40 22.27 -11.12 31.03
C SER A 40 21.73 -12.48 30.60
N SER A 41 22.63 -13.41 30.29
CA SER A 41 22.30 -14.81 30.14
C SER A 41 21.59 -15.31 31.40
N PHE A 42 20.50 -16.06 31.22
CA PHE A 42 19.83 -16.76 32.30
C PHE A 42 20.79 -17.82 32.86
N ARG A 43 21.54 -17.42 33.88
CA ARG A 43 22.31 -18.34 34.74
C ARG A 43 21.41 -18.68 35.92
N ASN A 44 21.02 -19.94 35.97
CA ASN A 44 20.27 -20.52 37.08
C ASN A 44 21.07 -20.32 38.37
N GLY A 45 20.55 -19.54 39.31
CA GLY A 45 21.23 -19.18 40.55
C GLY A 45 20.33 -18.38 41.48
N SER A 46 19.77 -19.09 42.47
CA SER A 46 18.98 -18.53 43.56
C SER A 46 19.72 -17.42 44.32
N SER A 47 19.03 -16.28 44.51
CA SER A 47 19.01 -15.39 45.69
C SER A 47 19.07 -13.88 45.36
N ASN A 48 17.98 -13.20 45.70
CA ASN A 48 17.85 -11.76 46.00
C ASN A 48 18.18 -10.75 44.89
N THR A 49 17.35 -10.70 43.85
CA THR A 49 17.05 -9.47 43.09
C THR A 49 15.73 -8.87 43.60
N PRO A 50 15.55 -7.53 43.60
CA PRO A 50 14.24 -6.94 43.91
C PRO A 50 13.26 -7.53 42.89
N ARG A 51 12.18 -8.14 43.39
CA ARG A 51 11.18 -8.81 42.57
C ARG A 51 10.74 -7.86 41.47
N GLU A 52 11.21 -8.08 40.24
CA GLU A 52 10.46 -7.62 39.08
C GLU A 52 9.07 -8.22 39.30
N THR A 53 8.11 -7.37 39.62
CA THR A 53 6.74 -7.76 39.97
C THR A 53 6.30 -8.82 38.98
N GLU A 54 6.07 -10.04 39.49
CA GLU A 54 5.70 -11.22 38.71
C GLU A 54 4.43 -10.87 37.93
N CYS A 55 4.61 -10.47 36.67
CA CYS A 55 3.52 -9.98 35.84
C CYS A 55 2.72 -11.22 35.42
N PRO A 56 1.42 -11.30 35.75
CA PRO A 56 0.61 -12.46 35.39
C PRO A 56 0.33 -12.50 33.88
N VAL A 57 0.54 -11.37 33.18
CA VAL A 57 0.34 -11.23 31.74
C VAL A 57 1.37 -12.05 30.96
N PRO A 58 0.94 -12.98 30.08
CA PRO A 58 1.82 -13.73 29.19
C PRO A 58 2.75 -12.81 28.40
N TYR A 59 3.99 -13.25 28.21
CA TYR A 59 5.06 -12.43 27.63
C TYR A 59 4.63 -11.74 26.32
N ASP A 60 4.01 -12.44 25.39
CA ASP A 60 3.65 -11.89 24.08
C ASP A 60 2.50 -10.85 24.14
N GLN A 61 1.70 -10.86 25.21
CA GLN A 61 0.58 -9.94 25.42
C GLN A 61 0.98 -8.69 26.22
N GLN A 62 2.25 -8.59 26.61
CA GLN A 62 2.76 -7.42 27.31
C GLN A 62 2.91 -6.24 26.33
N PRO A 63 2.37 -5.05 26.66
CA PRO A 63 2.42 -3.89 25.76
C PRO A 63 3.83 -3.52 25.26
N ILE A 64 4.86 -3.75 26.07
CA ILE A 64 6.25 -3.50 25.68
C ILE A 64 6.76 -4.47 24.61
N ASN A 65 6.33 -5.74 24.66
CA ASN A 65 6.71 -6.76 23.69
C ASN A 65 5.92 -6.59 22.40
N GLU A 66 4.63 -6.23 22.47
CA GLU A 66 3.85 -5.81 21.31
C GLU A 66 4.51 -4.61 20.59
N TYR A 67 5.00 -3.62 21.35
CA TYR A 67 5.74 -2.49 20.80
C TYR A 67 7.03 -2.91 20.08
N GLN A 68 7.84 -3.77 20.69
CA GLN A 68 9.09 -4.24 20.08
C GLN A 68 8.80 -5.02 18.79
N ASN A 69 7.81 -5.91 18.82
CA ASN A 69 7.39 -6.67 17.65
C ASN A 69 6.86 -5.75 16.54
N LEU A 70 6.02 -4.77 16.88
CA LEU A 70 5.52 -3.79 15.92
C LEU A 70 6.67 -2.98 15.31
N SER A 71 7.57 -2.44 16.13
CA SER A 71 8.69 -1.59 15.67
C SER A 71 9.68 -2.30 14.74
N THR A 72 9.71 -3.63 14.75
CA THR A 72 10.60 -4.43 13.88
C THR A 72 9.86 -4.99 12.66
N SER A 73 8.54 -5.17 12.75
CA SER A 73 7.72 -5.69 11.67
C SER A 73 7.60 -4.75 10.46
N PHE A 74 7.41 -5.34 9.28
CA PHE A 74 7.06 -4.58 8.07
C PHE A 74 5.55 -4.27 8.04
N PRO A 75 5.11 -3.07 7.62
CA PRO A 75 5.88 -1.89 7.21
C PRO A 75 6.22 -0.93 8.37
N PHE A 76 5.84 -1.26 9.60
CA PHE A 76 5.88 -0.37 10.76
C PHE A 76 7.29 0.09 11.15
N SER A 77 8.30 -0.73 10.89
CA SER A 77 9.72 -0.41 11.12
C SER A 77 10.22 0.80 10.33
N TRP A 78 9.56 1.14 9.22
CA TRP A 78 9.92 2.31 8.41
C TRP A 78 9.65 3.60 9.16
N ALA A 79 8.57 3.65 9.95
CA ALA A 79 8.16 4.83 10.69
C ALA A 79 9.02 5.09 11.93
N SER A 80 9.60 4.04 12.53
CA SER A 80 10.57 4.15 13.63
C SER A 80 11.99 4.51 13.18
N GLY A 81 12.29 4.40 11.89
CA GLY A 81 13.60 4.69 11.31
C GLY A 81 13.88 6.18 11.10
N ASP A 82 15.01 6.44 10.45
CA ASP A 82 15.43 7.79 10.07
C ASP A 82 14.44 8.44 9.09
N ILE A 83 14.37 9.77 9.08
CA ILE A 83 13.43 10.52 8.25
C ILE A 83 13.71 10.34 6.76
N VAL A 84 14.98 10.32 6.36
CA VAL A 84 15.39 10.18 4.96
C VAL A 84 15.02 8.81 4.44
N GLU A 85 15.29 7.78 5.23
CA GLU A 85 14.98 6.40 4.88
C GLU A 85 13.47 6.13 4.85
N TYR A 86 12.72 6.70 5.79
CA TYR A 86 11.27 6.66 5.78
C TYR A 86 10.70 7.28 4.50
N CYS A 87 11.13 8.51 4.16
CA CYS A 87 10.66 9.21 2.97
C CYS A 87 11.04 8.49 1.67
N SER A 88 12.27 7.96 1.58
CA SER A 88 12.72 7.23 0.39
C SER A 88 11.94 5.94 0.18
N ARG A 89 11.67 5.17 1.24
CA ARG A 89 10.87 3.93 1.14
C ARG A 89 9.43 4.22 0.72
N LEU A 90 8.81 5.28 1.22
CA LEU A 90 7.48 5.70 0.77
C LEU A 90 7.48 6.14 -0.69
N PHE A 91 8.47 6.95 -1.09
CA PHE A 91 8.60 7.41 -2.47
C PHE A 91 8.80 6.24 -3.43
N VAL A 92 9.70 5.30 -3.12
CA VAL A 92 9.94 4.10 -3.94
C VAL A 92 8.69 3.24 -4.04
N THR A 93 7.93 3.08 -2.96
CA THR A 93 6.68 2.31 -2.95
C THR A 93 5.60 2.98 -3.82
N GLY A 94 5.46 4.31 -3.72
CA GLY A 94 4.51 5.06 -4.55
C GLY A 94 4.91 5.08 -6.02
N ALA A 95 6.19 5.32 -6.31
CA ALA A 95 6.72 5.36 -7.67
C ALA A 95 6.67 4.00 -8.35
N SER A 96 6.96 2.91 -7.64
CA SER A 96 6.87 1.56 -8.20
C SER A 96 5.43 1.22 -8.60
N PHE A 97 4.45 1.52 -7.74
CA PHE A 97 3.04 1.32 -8.07
C PHE A 97 2.60 2.21 -9.23
N ALA A 98 2.97 3.49 -9.21
CA ALA A 98 2.62 4.45 -10.24
C ALA A 98 3.19 4.04 -11.62
N LEU A 99 4.44 3.59 -11.68
CA LEU A 99 5.11 3.26 -12.94
C LEU A 99 4.78 1.86 -13.46
N LEU A 100 4.70 0.84 -12.59
CA LEU A 100 4.54 -0.54 -13.03
C LEU A 100 3.08 -0.93 -13.27
N ILE A 101 2.15 -0.34 -12.53
CA ILE A 101 0.73 -0.70 -12.59
C ILE A 101 -0.06 0.45 -13.18
N ALA A 102 0.03 1.63 -12.56
CA ALA A 102 -0.89 2.70 -12.91
C ALA A 102 -0.60 3.34 -14.27
N LEU A 103 0.67 3.45 -14.67
CA LEU A 103 1.06 4.04 -15.95
C LEU A 103 0.61 3.18 -17.14
N PRO A 104 0.85 1.85 -17.19
CA PRO A 104 0.27 1.00 -18.24
C PRO A 104 -1.26 1.09 -18.27
N VAL A 105 -1.91 1.01 -17.11
CA VAL A 105 -3.38 1.09 -17.01
C VAL A 105 -3.90 2.41 -17.54
N ALA A 106 -3.29 3.53 -17.17
CA ALA A 106 -3.67 4.86 -17.64
C ALA A 106 -3.38 5.07 -19.13
N TRP A 107 -2.30 4.48 -19.65
CA TRP A 107 -1.93 4.58 -21.06
C TRP A 107 -2.91 3.85 -21.97
N PHE A 108 -3.34 2.64 -21.59
CA PHE A 108 -4.34 1.88 -22.35
C PHE A 108 -5.77 2.40 -22.16
N GLY A 109 -6.08 3.00 -21.02
CA GLY A 109 -7.42 3.53 -20.72
C GLY A 109 -7.73 4.90 -21.35
N THR A 110 -6.72 5.65 -21.78
CA THR A 110 -6.90 6.99 -22.37
C THR A 110 -7.09 6.92 -23.89
N VAL A 111 -8.13 7.59 -24.39
CA VAL A 111 -8.36 7.77 -25.83
C VAL A 111 -7.40 8.85 -26.34
N GLY A 112 -6.43 8.46 -27.17
CA GLY A 112 -5.42 9.37 -27.74
C GLY A 112 -4.25 9.73 -26.80
N PRO A 113 -3.43 8.78 -26.33
CA PRO A 113 -2.31 9.07 -25.41
C PRO A 113 -1.26 10.04 -25.98
N LYS A 114 -1.17 10.11 -27.32
CA LYS A 114 -0.16 10.92 -28.04
C LYS A 114 -0.49 12.40 -28.11
N THR A 115 -1.77 12.78 -28.02
CA THR A 115 -2.17 14.18 -28.04
C THR A 115 -1.97 14.82 -26.67
N GLU A 116 -2.08 14.05 -25.58
CA GLU A 116 -2.12 14.59 -24.22
C GLU A 116 -1.45 13.66 -23.18
N PRO A 117 -0.10 13.61 -23.15
CA PRO A 117 0.61 12.72 -22.23
C PRO A 117 0.46 13.12 -20.75
N LEU A 118 0.07 14.37 -20.46
CA LEU A 118 -0.03 14.87 -19.09
C LEU A 118 -1.18 14.23 -18.28
N LYS A 119 -2.31 13.93 -18.93
CA LYS A 119 -3.47 13.31 -18.27
C LYS A 119 -3.17 11.91 -17.71
N PRO A 120 -2.68 10.94 -18.51
CA PRO A 120 -2.36 9.61 -17.99
C PRO A 120 -1.23 9.63 -16.96
N VAL A 121 -0.26 10.55 -17.08
CA VAL A 121 0.81 10.71 -16.08
C VAL A 121 0.26 11.23 -14.75
N LEU A 122 -0.60 12.26 -14.75
CA LEU A 122 -1.24 12.75 -13.52
C LEU A 122 -2.14 11.71 -12.88
N ALA A 123 -2.88 10.94 -13.69
CA ALA A 123 -3.68 9.82 -13.21
C ALA A 123 -2.80 8.76 -12.54
N ALA A 124 -1.68 8.37 -13.18
CA ALA A 124 -0.73 7.41 -12.61
C ALA A 124 -0.11 7.92 -11.30
N LEU A 125 0.33 9.18 -11.24
CA LEU A 125 0.88 9.79 -10.04
C LEU A 125 -0.14 9.83 -8.89
N SER A 126 -1.40 10.21 -9.18
CA SER A 126 -2.46 10.27 -8.18
C SER A 126 -2.70 8.90 -7.53
N SER A 127 -2.67 7.83 -8.32
CA SER A 127 -2.84 6.47 -7.79
C SER A 127 -1.69 6.03 -6.87
N GLY A 128 -0.44 6.44 -7.18
CA GLY A 128 0.71 6.17 -6.32
C GLY A 128 0.58 6.86 -4.97
N ILE A 129 0.10 8.11 -4.95
CA ILE A 129 -0.20 8.87 -3.72
C ILE A 129 -1.28 8.16 -2.90
N VAL A 130 -2.34 7.64 -3.52
CA VAL A 130 -3.40 6.89 -2.84
C VAL A 130 -2.85 5.63 -2.17
N VAL A 131 -2.05 4.83 -2.87
CA VAL A 131 -1.45 3.61 -2.32
C VAL A 131 -0.52 3.90 -1.14
N VAL A 132 0.33 4.92 -1.26
CA VAL A 132 1.20 5.36 -0.17
C VAL A 132 0.36 5.85 1.02
N SER A 133 -0.72 6.59 0.78
CA SER A 133 -1.63 7.06 1.83
C SER A 133 -2.24 5.90 2.61
N LEU A 134 -2.71 4.85 1.93
CA LEU A 134 -3.25 3.65 2.58
C LEU A 134 -2.19 2.94 3.43
N ALA A 135 -0.96 2.81 2.94
CA ALA A 135 0.14 2.23 3.70
C ALA A 135 0.46 3.04 4.97
N VAL A 136 0.46 4.38 4.87
CA VAL A 136 0.68 5.28 6.01
C VAL A 136 -0.48 5.21 7.01
N VAL A 137 -1.74 5.13 6.56
CA VAL A 137 -2.90 4.92 7.45
C VAL A 137 -2.75 3.60 8.21
N ARG A 138 -2.37 2.50 7.53
CA ARG A 138 -2.13 1.20 8.18
C ARG A 138 -1.05 1.30 9.25
N MET A 139 0.06 1.99 8.97
CA MET A 139 1.12 2.25 9.93
C MET A 139 0.60 3.07 11.13
N TYR A 140 -0.11 4.16 10.86
CA TYR A 140 -0.68 5.04 11.89
C TYR A 140 -1.59 4.29 12.86
N LEU A 141 -2.49 3.44 12.36
CA LEU A 141 -3.40 2.67 13.19
C LEU A 141 -2.65 1.68 14.11
N GLY A 142 -1.64 0.97 13.59
CA GLY A 142 -0.85 0.05 14.42
C GLY A 142 -0.06 0.78 15.52
N TRP A 143 0.57 1.90 15.18
CA TRP A 143 1.29 2.74 16.15
C TRP A 143 0.34 3.37 17.19
N ALA A 144 -0.86 3.78 16.78
CA ALA A 144 -1.86 4.35 17.68
C ALA A 144 -2.41 3.30 18.64
N TYR A 145 -2.64 2.08 18.16
CA TYR A 145 -3.11 0.95 18.97
C TYR A 145 -2.11 0.61 20.08
N VAL A 146 -0.85 0.34 19.73
CA VAL A 146 0.19 0.02 20.71
C VAL A 146 0.46 1.20 21.64
N GLY A 147 0.47 2.43 21.10
CA GLY A 147 0.62 3.65 21.90
C GLY A 147 -0.47 3.78 22.97
N ASN A 148 -1.72 3.47 22.62
CA ASN A 148 -2.82 3.48 23.57
C ASN A 148 -2.62 2.41 24.66
N ARG A 149 -2.27 1.17 24.30
CA ARG A 149 -2.01 0.08 25.28
C ARG A 149 -0.81 0.35 26.20
N LEU A 150 0.23 1.01 25.71
CA LEU A 150 1.36 1.44 26.53
C LEU A 150 0.93 2.48 27.58
N LEU A 151 0.12 3.46 27.17
CA LEU A 151 -0.29 4.57 28.05
C LEU A 151 -1.44 4.20 29.00
N SER A 152 -2.22 3.17 28.69
CA SER A 152 -3.29 2.63 29.53
C SER A 152 -2.74 2.06 30.85
N ALA A 153 -3.45 2.33 31.94
CA ALA A 153 -3.14 1.82 33.27
C ALA A 153 -3.57 0.35 33.46
N THR A 154 -4.47 -0.14 32.63
CA THR A 154 -4.96 -1.52 32.62
C THR A 154 -4.54 -2.23 31.34
N VAL A 155 -4.29 -3.53 31.44
CA VAL A 155 -4.04 -4.41 30.31
C VAL A 155 -5.00 -5.57 30.40
N GLU A 156 -5.82 -5.73 29.37
CA GLU A 156 -6.64 -6.91 29.16
C GLU A 156 -5.76 -8.00 28.55
N TYR A 157 -5.78 -9.19 29.13
CA TYR A 157 -4.98 -10.32 28.70
C TYR A 157 -5.75 -11.62 28.88
N GLU A 158 -5.46 -12.60 28.04
CA GLU A 158 -6.07 -13.93 28.10
C GLU A 158 -5.06 -14.88 28.74
N GLU A 159 -5.45 -15.49 29.86
CA GLU A 159 -4.64 -16.52 30.55
C GLU A 159 -4.86 -17.91 29.93
N THR A 160 -6.11 -18.23 29.55
CA THR A 160 -6.48 -19.49 28.88
C THR A 160 -7.55 -19.27 27.81
N GLY A 161 -7.83 -20.30 27.00
CA GLY A 161 -8.61 -20.17 25.77
C GLY A 161 -10.10 -19.79 25.93
N TRP A 162 -10.65 -19.31 24.81
CA TRP A 162 -12.01 -18.95 24.39
C TRP A 162 -12.98 -18.19 25.33
N TYR A 163 -12.77 -18.04 26.64
CA TYR A 163 -13.78 -17.37 27.49
C TYR A 163 -13.36 -16.52 28.70
N ASP A 164 -12.08 -16.41 29.05
CA ASP A 164 -11.68 -15.58 30.20
C ASP A 164 -10.57 -14.57 29.86
N GLY A 165 -11.00 -13.37 29.45
CA GLY A 165 -10.17 -12.17 29.50
C GLY A 165 -10.07 -11.66 30.93
N GLN A 166 -8.85 -11.49 31.43
CA GLN A 166 -8.57 -10.88 32.72
C GLN A 166 -7.99 -9.48 32.54
N ILE A 167 -8.18 -8.62 33.53
CA ILE A 167 -7.67 -7.24 33.51
C ILE A 167 -6.61 -7.11 34.59
N TRP A 168 -5.39 -6.81 34.18
CA TRP A 168 -4.30 -6.49 35.08
C TRP A 168 -4.09 -4.98 35.18
N VAL A 169 -4.02 -4.46 36.40
CA VAL A 169 -3.68 -3.05 36.67
C VAL A 169 -2.16 -2.93 36.81
N LYS A 170 -1.55 -2.11 35.95
CA LYS A 170 -0.10 -1.86 35.96
C LYS A 170 0.31 -1.24 37.30
N THR A 171 1.41 -1.72 37.87
CA THR A 171 2.04 -1.06 39.01
C THR A 171 2.54 0.33 38.61
N ALA A 172 2.65 1.25 39.57
CA ALA A 172 3.06 2.63 39.29
C ALA A 172 4.44 2.72 38.60
N GLU A 173 5.36 1.80 38.93
CA GLU A 173 6.68 1.71 38.31
C GLU A 173 6.60 1.30 36.83
N VAL A 174 5.86 0.24 36.51
CA VAL A 174 5.68 -0.24 35.13
C VAL A 174 4.98 0.81 34.29
N LEU A 175 3.95 1.46 34.84
CA LEU A 175 3.23 2.53 34.15
C LEU A 175 4.11 3.76 33.90
N ALA A 176 4.99 4.12 34.84
CA ALA A 176 5.93 5.21 34.64
C ALA A 176 6.93 4.90 33.52
N ARG A 177 7.49 3.69 33.49
CA ARG A 177 8.37 3.22 32.41
C ARG A 177 7.67 3.26 31.05
N ASP A 178 6.46 2.70 30.95
CA ASP A 178 5.70 2.66 29.71
C ASP A 178 5.34 4.07 29.20
N ARG A 179 5.01 5.00 30.11
CA ARG A 179 4.73 6.40 29.75
C ARG A 179 5.96 7.13 29.25
N LEU A 180 7.12 6.90 29.86
CA LEU A 180 8.39 7.44 29.37
C LEU A 180 8.66 6.92 27.96
N LEU A 181 8.62 5.60 27.74
CA LEU A 181 8.82 4.99 26.43
C LEU A 181 7.81 5.49 25.39
N GLY A 182 6.52 5.52 25.73
CA GLY A 182 5.46 6.00 24.86
C GLY A 182 5.64 7.48 24.49
N SER A 183 6.08 8.31 25.43
CA SER A 183 6.31 9.73 25.18
C SER A 183 7.53 10.03 24.31
N PHE A 184 8.64 9.28 24.48
CA PHE A 184 9.88 9.53 23.76
C PHE A 184 9.98 8.78 22.43
N SER A 185 9.35 7.61 22.30
CA SER A 185 9.44 6.79 21.08
C SER A 185 8.16 6.84 20.25
N VAL A 186 6.99 6.68 20.88
CA VAL A 186 5.73 6.53 20.12
C VAL A 186 5.17 7.88 19.66
N LYS A 187 5.15 8.90 20.53
CA LYS A 187 4.63 10.23 20.18
C LYS A 187 5.31 10.88 18.96
N PRO A 188 6.66 10.92 18.84
CA PRO A 188 7.27 11.52 17.65
C PRO A 188 6.95 10.74 16.38
N VAL A 189 6.89 9.41 16.45
CA VAL A 189 6.51 8.57 15.29
C VAL A 189 5.08 8.84 14.86
N LEU A 190 4.13 8.87 15.81
CA LEU A 190 2.74 9.22 15.52
C LEU A 190 2.60 10.64 14.94
N SER A 191 3.33 11.61 15.48
CA SER A 191 3.31 12.97 14.95
C SER A 191 3.82 13.03 13.52
N ARG A 192 4.93 12.32 13.21
CA ARG A 192 5.47 12.21 11.85
C ARG A 192 4.44 11.61 10.89
N LEU A 193 3.78 10.52 11.27
CA LEU A 193 2.75 9.86 10.47
C LEU A 193 1.52 10.77 10.25
N LYS A 194 1.13 11.58 11.24
CA LYS A 194 0.06 12.57 11.07
C LYS A 194 0.42 13.63 10.04
N TYR A 195 1.62 14.21 10.14
CA TYR A 195 2.07 15.20 9.18
C TYR A 195 2.17 14.63 7.77
N THR A 196 2.63 13.39 7.61
CA THR A 196 2.73 12.77 6.28
C THR A 196 1.35 12.49 5.69
N LEU A 197 0.36 12.06 6.49
CA LEU A 197 -1.02 11.94 6.03
C LEU A 197 -1.60 13.28 5.56
N VAL A 198 -1.38 14.36 6.32
CA VAL A 198 -1.84 15.70 5.94
C VAL A 198 -1.17 16.16 4.63
N THR A 199 0.14 15.97 4.51
CA THR A 199 0.89 16.31 3.28
C THR A 199 0.41 15.50 2.07
N LEU A 200 0.16 14.19 2.24
CA LEU A 200 -0.35 13.34 1.17
C LEU A 200 -1.78 13.70 0.77
N ALA A 201 -2.64 14.05 1.73
CA ALA A 201 -3.99 14.52 1.45
C ALA A 201 -3.98 15.85 0.68
N ALA A 202 -3.12 16.78 1.09
CA ALA A 202 -2.93 18.06 0.39
C ALA A 202 -2.38 17.85 -1.03
N SER A 203 -1.38 16.98 -1.20
CA SER A 203 -0.82 16.69 -2.53
C SER A 203 -1.84 16.00 -3.45
N LEU A 204 -2.63 15.07 -2.93
CA LEU A 204 -3.73 14.45 -3.66
C LEU A 204 -4.77 15.48 -4.10
N PHE A 205 -5.15 16.39 -3.20
CA PHE A 205 -6.08 17.47 -3.54
C PHE A 205 -5.53 18.37 -4.66
N VAL A 206 -4.25 18.74 -4.60
CA VAL A 206 -3.59 19.49 -5.68
C VAL A 206 -3.60 18.71 -7.00
N CYS A 207 -3.31 17.40 -6.98
CA CYS A 207 -3.38 16.56 -8.18
C CYS A 207 -4.78 16.55 -8.81
N VAL A 208 -5.83 16.45 -7.99
CA VAL A 208 -7.23 16.48 -8.46
C VAL A 208 -7.57 17.84 -9.07
N VAL A 209 -7.19 18.94 -8.41
CA VAL A 209 -7.40 20.29 -8.94
C VAL A 209 -6.67 20.48 -10.27
N LEU A 210 -5.41 20.05 -10.39
CA LEU A 210 -4.66 20.11 -11.64
C LEU A 210 -5.32 19.29 -12.75
N PHE A 211 -5.84 18.10 -12.41
CA PHE A 211 -6.55 17.25 -13.36
C PHE A 211 -7.80 17.94 -13.92
N ILE A 212 -8.60 18.57 -13.06
CA ILE A 212 -9.80 19.32 -13.46
C ILE A 212 -9.45 20.53 -14.34
N ASN A 213 -8.36 21.24 -14.03
CA ASN A 213 -7.94 22.40 -14.82
C ASN A 213 -7.53 22.02 -16.26
N ILE A 214 -6.83 20.89 -16.42
CA ILE A 214 -6.44 20.39 -17.75
C ILE A 214 -7.68 19.96 -18.55
N GLU A 215 -8.64 19.32 -17.90
CA GLU A 215 -9.91 18.93 -18.54
C GLU A 215 -10.76 20.15 -18.93
N GLY A 216 -10.82 21.18 -18.07
CA GLY A 216 -11.54 22.42 -18.33
C GLY A 216 -10.93 23.25 -19.46
N GLY A 217 -9.61 23.31 -19.56
CA GLY A 217 -8.91 24.01 -20.65
C GLY A 217 -9.21 23.42 -22.03
N GLN A 218 -9.51 22.11 -22.10
CA GLN A 218 -9.90 21.46 -23.34
C GLN A 218 -11.36 21.68 -23.71
N LYS A 219 -12.28 21.61 -22.76
CA LYS A 219 -13.69 21.92 -23.05
C LYS A 219 -13.87 23.33 -23.63
N GLY A 220 -13.01 24.28 -23.27
CA GLY A 220 -12.94 25.61 -23.87
C GLY A 220 -12.32 25.66 -25.28
N SER A 221 -11.52 24.66 -25.68
CA SER A 221 -10.95 24.52 -27.02
C SER A 221 -11.81 23.65 -27.96
N TYR A 222 -12.74 22.88 -27.41
CA TYR A 222 -13.72 22.06 -28.13
C TYR A 222 -15.11 22.71 -28.21
N THR A 223 -15.22 24.05 -28.16
CA THR A 223 -16.33 24.69 -28.87
C THR A 223 -16.13 24.41 -30.35
N PRO A 224 -17.00 23.63 -31.01
CA PRO A 224 -16.81 23.30 -32.42
C PRO A 224 -16.90 24.59 -33.22
N PHE A 225 -15.78 25.01 -33.80
CA PHE A 225 -15.83 25.69 -35.08
C PHE A 225 -16.54 24.72 -36.01
N GLU A 226 -17.65 25.12 -36.62
CA GLU A 226 -18.35 24.34 -37.63
C GLU A 226 -17.35 23.68 -38.58
N GLU A 227 -17.38 22.36 -38.52
CA GLU A 227 -17.22 21.42 -39.63
C GLU A 227 -16.80 22.03 -40.98
N ALA A 228 -15.49 21.98 -41.24
CA ALA A 228 -14.95 21.98 -42.59
C ALA A 228 -13.87 20.88 -42.68
N GLY A 229 -14.32 19.63 -42.79
CA GLY A 229 -13.44 18.51 -43.18
C GLY A 229 -13.53 17.30 -42.25
N GLY A 230 -14.28 16.30 -42.70
CA GLY A 230 -14.58 15.05 -42.01
C GLY A 230 -13.37 14.36 -41.39
N ARG A 231 -13.47 14.08 -40.09
CA ARG A 231 -12.70 13.05 -39.42
C ARG A 231 -13.68 12.04 -38.84
N ALA A 232 -13.76 10.86 -39.45
CA ALA A 232 -14.63 9.79 -38.99
C ALA A 232 -14.23 9.39 -37.55
N ILE A 233 -15.15 9.59 -36.61
CA ILE A 233 -15.00 9.14 -35.22
C ILE A 233 -15.37 7.64 -35.19
N PRO A 234 -14.49 6.74 -34.73
CA PRO A 234 -14.79 5.31 -34.68
C PRO A 234 -16.02 5.03 -33.80
N GLY A 235 -17.04 4.40 -34.37
CA GLY A 235 -18.26 4.00 -33.65
C GLY A 235 -19.41 5.01 -33.69
N VAL A 236 -19.22 6.19 -34.30
CA VAL A 236 -20.29 7.15 -34.55
C VAL A 236 -20.72 7.02 -36.01
N TYR A 237 -21.99 6.71 -36.23
CA TYR A 237 -22.57 6.68 -37.58
C TYR A 237 -22.49 8.08 -38.18
N ASN A 238 -21.84 8.21 -39.34
CA ASN A 238 -21.72 9.46 -40.06
C ASN A 238 -22.47 9.34 -41.37
N ASP A 239 -23.55 10.12 -41.53
CA ASP A 239 -24.42 10.11 -42.71
C ASP A 239 -23.66 10.40 -44.01
N ASP A 240 -22.63 11.25 -43.96
CA ASP A 240 -21.82 11.57 -45.14
C ASP A 240 -20.91 10.41 -45.57
N SER A 241 -20.45 9.60 -44.61
CA SER A 241 -19.73 8.36 -44.92
C SER A 241 -20.68 7.29 -45.44
N ALA A 242 -21.89 7.16 -44.87
CA ALA A 242 -22.90 6.22 -45.33
C ALA A 242 -23.32 6.47 -46.78
N ARG A 243 -23.49 7.74 -47.18
CA ARG A 243 -23.78 8.16 -48.57
C ARG A 243 -22.72 7.71 -49.59
N SER A 244 -21.47 7.54 -49.17
CA SER A 244 -20.38 7.09 -50.05
C SER A 244 -20.38 5.57 -50.28
N PHE A 245 -20.93 4.79 -49.35
CA PHE A 245 -20.98 3.33 -49.44
C PHE A 245 -22.32 2.82 -50.00
N GLU A 246 -23.43 3.52 -49.73
CA GLU A 246 -24.78 3.15 -50.18
C GLU A 246 -25.54 4.37 -50.74
N PRO A 247 -25.12 4.92 -51.90
CA PRO A 247 -25.74 6.12 -52.47
C PRO A 247 -27.22 5.90 -52.82
N ASP A 248 -27.59 4.68 -53.21
CA ASP A 248 -28.95 4.32 -53.65
C ASP A 248 -29.97 4.32 -52.50
N ALA A 249 -29.52 4.20 -51.24
CA ALA A 249 -30.39 4.30 -50.07
C ALA A 249 -30.89 5.73 -49.81
N PHE A 250 -30.23 6.73 -50.41
CA PHE A 250 -30.52 8.16 -50.22
C PHE A 250 -31.09 8.84 -51.47
N CYS A 251 -31.10 8.15 -52.61
CA CYS A 251 -31.77 8.60 -53.82
C CYS A 251 -33.28 8.33 -53.68
N GLY A 252 -34.04 9.36 -53.29
CA GLY A 252 -35.51 9.27 -53.27
C GLY A 252 -36.07 8.82 -54.62
N GLU A 253 -37.08 7.94 -54.57
CA GLU A 253 -37.68 7.33 -55.76
C GLU A 253 -38.28 8.42 -56.68
N PRO A 254 -38.05 8.35 -58.01
CA PRO A 254 -38.54 9.37 -58.93
C PRO A 254 -40.07 9.38 -58.95
N ALA A 255 -40.65 10.56 -58.73
CA ALA A 255 -42.09 10.78 -58.73
C ALA A 255 -42.71 10.30 -60.06
N PRO A 256 -43.87 9.59 -60.02
CA PRO A 256 -44.53 9.13 -61.24
C PRO A 256 -45.01 10.33 -62.07
N PRO A 257 -44.99 10.23 -63.41
CA PRO A 257 -45.42 11.32 -64.27
C PRO A 257 -46.92 11.59 -64.06
N GLU A 258 -47.25 12.82 -63.67
CA GLU A 258 -48.63 13.31 -63.67
C GLU A 258 -49.17 13.29 -65.11
N SER A 259 -50.27 12.55 -65.30
CA SER A 259 -51.03 12.43 -66.55
C SER A 259 -52.08 13.52 -66.69
#